data_AF-A0A2V6F4M4-F1
#
_entry.id   AF-A0A2V6F4M4-F1
#
_cell.length_a   1.000
_cell.length_b   1.000
_cell.length_c   1.000
_cell.angle_alpha   90.00
_cell.angle_beta   90.00
_cell.angle_gamma   90.00
#
_symmetry.space_group_name_H-M   'P 1'
#
loop_
_entity.id
_entity.type
_entity.pdbx_description
1 polymer ?
#
loop_
_entity_poly.entity_id
_entity_poly.type
_entity_poly.pdbx_seq_one_letter_code
_entity_poly.pdbx_strand_id
1 'polypeptide(L)'
;MRLTLSDGYLTTLFIDPKNWLITRRRDVRPLHLDVDPTPTTIEQRSSDFRTIGGVQFAFASSETDLQSGKVLETTAVRSVKINPALAPTIFEKL
;
A
#
# COMPACT_ATOMS: atom_id res chain seq x y z
N MET A 1 3.78 -10.67 -10.05
CA MET A 1 5.21 -10.35 -10.21
C MET A 1 5.87 -10.41 -8.83
N ARG A 2 6.88 -11.26 -8.65
CA ARG A 2 7.65 -11.36 -7.39
C ARG A 2 8.89 -10.48 -7.51
N LEU A 3 9.15 -9.65 -6.51
CA LEU A 3 10.21 -8.64 -6.51
C LEU A 3 11.03 -8.73 -5.23
N THR A 4 12.33 -8.54 -5.36
CA THR A 4 13.23 -8.23 -4.23
C THR A 4 13.69 -6.79 -4.41
N LEU A 5 13.40 -5.93 -3.43
CA LEU A 5 13.82 -4.54 -3.42
C LEU A 5 15.31 -4.43 -3.05
N SER A 6 15.91 -3.25 -3.21
CA SER A 6 17.35 -3.04 -2.99
C SER A 6 17.80 -3.28 -1.55
N ASP A 7 16.89 -3.23 -0.59
CA ASP A 7 17.10 -3.55 0.83
C ASP A 7 16.93 -5.05 1.14
N GLY A 8 16.68 -5.88 0.14
CA GLY A 8 16.42 -7.32 0.29
C GLY A 8 14.95 -7.65 0.60
N TYR A 9 14.07 -6.65 0.72
CA TYR A 9 12.66 -6.88 1.01
C TYR A 9 11.95 -7.59 -0.14
N LEU A 10 11.25 -8.69 0.16
CA LEU A 10 10.55 -9.49 -0.82
C LEU A 10 9.04 -9.18 -0.82
N THR A 11 8.50 -8.87 -1.99
CA THR A 11 7.07 -8.61 -2.19
C THR A 11 6.53 -9.27 -3.45
N THR A 12 5.22 -9.52 -3.49
CA THR A 12 4.51 -9.96 -4.68
C THR A 12 3.45 -8.94 -5.08
N LEU A 13 3.57 -8.38 -6.28
CA LEU A 13 2.61 -7.45 -6.87
C LEU A 13 1.68 -8.17 -7.85
N PHE A 14 0.39 -7.89 -7.78
CA PHE A 14 -0.62 -8.35 -8.73
C PHE A 14 -1.07 -7.17 -9.58
N ILE A 15 -0.80 -7.27 -10.88
CA ILE A 15 -1.05 -6.21 -11.85
C ILE A 15 -2.30 -6.60 -12.65
N ASP A 16 -3.25 -5.67 -12.79
CA ASP A 16 -4.38 -5.84 -13.71
C ASP A 16 -3.90 -5.56 -15.15
N PRO A 17 -3.98 -6.54 -16.07
CA PRO A 17 -3.47 -6.38 -17.42
C PRO A 17 -4.25 -5.36 -18.28
N LYS A 18 -5.45 -4.93 -17.85
CA LYS A 18 -6.26 -3.98 -18.62
C LYS A 18 -5.81 -2.54 -18.46
N ASN A 19 -5.37 -2.18 -17.26
CA ASN A 19 -5.06 -0.81 -16.87
C ASN A 19 -3.66 -0.66 -16.25
N TRP A 20 -2.93 -1.78 -16.11
CA TRP A 20 -1.58 -1.87 -15.56
C TRP A 20 -1.47 -1.40 -14.10
N LEU A 21 -2.59 -1.36 -13.37
CA LEU A 21 -2.62 -0.96 -11.97
C LEU A 21 -2.21 -2.12 -11.07
N ILE A 22 -1.48 -1.80 -10.00
CA ILE A 22 -1.24 -2.74 -8.90
C ILE A 22 -2.52 -2.82 -8.08
N THR A 23 -3.27 -3.91 -8.25
CA THR A 23 -4.54 -4.12 -7.55
C THR A 23 -4.34 -4.86 -6.23
N ARG A 24 -3.26 -5.62 -6.10
CA ARG A 24 -2.91 -6.30 -4.85
C ARG A 24 -1.41 -6.34 -4.62
N ARG A 25 -1.03 -6.34 -3.35
CA ARG A 25 0.33 -6.60 -2.88
C ARG A 25 0.27 -7.68 -1.81
N ARG A 26 1.23 -8.60 -1.82
CA ARG A 26 1.35 -9.66 -0.82
C ARG A 26 2.75 -9.72 -0.26
N ASP A 27 2.83 -9.71 1.05
CA ASP A 27 4.07 -9.69 1.82
C ASP A 27 4.01 -10.70 2.97
N VAL A 28 5.18 -11.14 3.44
CA VAL A 28 5.31 -11.86 4.71
C VAL A 28 6.02 -10.94 5.70
N ARG A 29 5.26 -10.37 6.63
CA ARG A 29 5.74 -9.39 7.62
C ARG A 29 4.80 -9.32 8.83
N PRO A 30 5.27 -8.84 9.99
CA PRO A 30 4.35 -8.28 10.98
C PRO A 30 3.71 -6.99 10.44
N LEU A 31 2.45 -6.71 10.83
CA LEU A 31 1.80 -5.44 10.46
C LEU A 31 2.43 -4.26 11.23
N HIS A 32 2.53 -4.41 12.55
CA HIS A 32 3.12 -3.44 13.49
C HIS A 32 4.14 -4.15 14.36
N LEU A 33 5.42 -4.08 13.98
CA LEU A 33 6.54 -4.81 14.62
C LEU A 33 6.69 -4.50 16.11
N ASP A 34 6.34 -3.29 16.53
CA ASP A 34 6.39 -2.78 17.89
C ASP A 34 5.24 -3.29 18.78
N VAL A 35 4.12 -3.69 18.19
CA VAL A 35 2.95 -4.23 18.91
C VAL A 35 2.98 -5.75 18.91
N ASP A 36 3.20 -6.37 17.75
CA ASP A 36 3.31 -7.81 17.59
C ASP A 36 4.33 -8.12 16.47
N PRO A 37 5.51 -8.68 16.82
CA PRO A 37 6.55 -8.96 15.84
C PRO A 37 6.30 -10.23 15.01
N THR A 38 5.21 -10.97 15.27
CA THR A 38 4.91 -12.24 14.59
C THR A 38 4.61 -12.01 13.11
N PRO A 39 5.40 -12.57 12.18
CA PRO A 39 5.13 -12.43 10.76
C PRO A 39 3.87 -13.21 10.34
N THR A 40 3.04 -12.60 9.49
CA THR A 40 1.98 -13.32 8.77
C THR A 40 2.01 -12.98 7.27
N THR A 41 1.25 -13.72 6.47
CA THR A 41 1.03 -13.39 5.06
C THR A 41 -0.09 -12.37 4.95
N ILE A 42 0.27 -11.13 4.62
CA ILE A 42 -0.67 -10.03 4.48
C ILE A 42 -0.92 -9.78 2.99
N GLU A 43 -2.19 -9.69 2.59
CA GLU A 43 -2.59 -9.20 1.27
C GLU A 43 -3.25 -7.83 1.41
N GLN A 44 -2.63 -6.81 0.83
CA GLN A 44 -3.28 -5.53 0.58
C GLN A 44 -4.07 -5.62 -0.73
N ARG A 45 -5.32 -5.18 -0.73
CA ARG A 45 -6.16 -4.99 -1.92
C ARG A 45 -6.43 -3.50 -2.09
N SER A 46 -6.18 -2.98 -3.28
CA SER A 46 -6.44 -1.59 -3.64
C SER A 46 -7.64 -1.52 -4.57
N SER A 47 -8.53 -0.57 -4.34
CA SER A 47 -9.75 -0.35 -5.11
C SER A 47 -10.11 1.13 -5.18
N ASP A 48 -11.24 1.45 -5.83
CA ASP A 48 -11.70 2.83 -6.03
C ASP A 48 -10.60 3.69 -6.67
N PHE A 49 -10.08 3.23 -7.80
CA PHE A 49 -9.05 3.97 -8.52
C PHE A 49 -9.65 5.19 -9.19
N ARG A 50 -9.11 6.37 -8.88
CA ARG A 50 -9.57 7.65 -9.43
C ARG A 50 -8.41 8.40 -10.08
N THR A 51 -8.68 9.02 -11.22
CA THR A 51 -7.72 9.88 -11.90
C THR A 51 -7.69 11.26 -11.25
N ILE A 52 -6.53 11.66 -10.73
CA ILE A 52 -6.29 12.99 -10.17
C ILE A 52 -5.03 13.55 -10.84
N GLY A 53 -5.16 14.66 -11.58
CA GLY A 53 -4.03 15.27 -12.31
C GLY A 53 -3.34 14.32 -13.30
N GLY A 54 -4.11 13.42 -13.95
CA GLY A 54 -3.57 12.47 -14.94
C GLY A 54 -2.99 11.18 -14.35
N VAL A 55 -2.95 11.03 -13.02
CA VAL A 55 -2.44 9.83 -12.34
C VAL A 55 -3.59 9.11 -11.64
N GLN A 56 -3.60 7.77 -11.71
CA GLN A 56 -4.60 6.95 -11.01
C GLN A 56 -4.13 6.62 -9.60
N PHE A 57 -4.94 6.97 -8.59
CA PHE A 57 -4.71 6.66 -7.18
C PHE A 57 -5.80 5.74 -6.66
N ALA A 58 -5.44 4.76 -5.82
CA ALA A 58 -6.43 3.99 -5.07
C ALA A 58 -7.00 4.86 -3.95
N PHE A 59 -8.31 5.04 -3.91
CA PHE A 59 -8.97 5.76 -2.81
C PHE A 59 -9.44 4.84 -1.69
N ALA A 60 -9.38 3.53 -1.89
CA ALA A 60 -9.66 2.55 -0.87
C ALA A 60 -8.61 1.43 -0.90
N SER A 61 -8.21 0.96 0.28
CA SER A 61 -7.49 -0.29 0.42
C SER A 61 -7.84 -1.03 1.70
N SER A 62 -7.58 -2.33 1.71
CA SER A 62 -7.68 -3.18 2.89
C SER A 62 -6.49 -4.12 2.97
N GLU A 63 -5.94 -4.32 4.16
CA GLU A 63 -4.95 -5.35 4.45
C GLU A 63 -5.62 -6.51 5.18
N THR A 64 -5.46 -7.73 4.66
CA THR A 64 -6.03 -8.95 5.24
C THR A 64 -4.92 -9.94 5.55
N ASP A 65 -4.94 -10.49 6.76
CA ASP A 65 -4.16 -11.68 7.08
C ASP A 65 -4.76 -12.87 6.34
N LEU A 66 -4.02 -13.43 5.38
CA LEU A 66 -4.49 -14.54 4.56
C LEU A 66 -4.61 -15.86 5.34
N GLN A 67 -3.93 -16.00 6.47
CA GLN A 67 -4.03 -17.21 7.29
C GLN A 67 -5.34 -17.25 8.05
N SER A 68 -5.70 -16.16 8.74
CA SER A 68 -6.93 -16.09 9.53
C SER A 68 -8.14 -15.55 8.76
N GLY A 69 -7.93 -14.87 7.63
CA GLY A 69 -8.97 -14.14 6.90
C GLY A 69 -9.36 -12.81 7.56
N LYS A 70 -8.71 -12.42 8.66
CA LYS A 70 -9.02 -11.20 9.39
C LYS A 70 -8.56 -9.95 8.62
N VAL A 71 -9.43 -8.95 8.51
CA VAL A 71 -9.04 -7.61 8.07
C VAL A 71 -8.24 -6.96 9.19
N LEU A 72 -7.00 -6.59 8.89
CA LEU A 72 -6.08 -5.98 9.82
C LEU A 72 -6.17 -4.45 9.77
N GLU A 73 -6.27 -3.89 8.57
CA GLU A 73 -6.32 -2.45 8.35
C GLU A 73 -7.21 -2.12 7.14
N THR A 74 -7.84 -0.94 7.18
CA THR A 74 -8.49 -0.34 6.01
C THR A 74 -8.04 1.11 5.88
N THR A 75 -7.85 1.55 4.64
CA THR A 75 -7.52 2.94 4.32
C THR A 75 -8.60 3.51 3.41
N ALA A 76 -9.03 4.73 3.71
CA ALA A 76 -9.88 5.54 2.83
C ALA A 76 -9.20 6.89 2.60
N VAL A 77 -8.77 7.14 1.35
CA VAL A 77 -8.18 8.41 0.97
C VAL A 77 -9.29 9.44 0.81
N ARG A 78 -9.21 10.53 1.56
CA ARG A 78 -10.22 11.60 1.49
C ARG A 78 -9.98 12.58 0.35
N SER A 79 -8.71 12.91 0.09
CA SER A 79 -8.32 13.86 -0.95
C SER A 79 -6.89 13.66 -1.37
N VAL A 80 -6.61 13.95 -2.64
CA VAL A 80 -5.25 14.01 -3.20
C VAL A 80 -5.06 15.41 -3.79
N LYS A 81 -3.95 16.07 -3.44
CA LYS A 81 -3.51 17.33 -4.05
C LYS A 81 -2.23 17.07 -4.84
N ILE A 82 -2.21 17.44 -6.11
CA ILE A 82 -1.07 17.24 -7.00
C ILE A 82 -0.17 18.46 -6.96
N ASN A 83 1.12 18.24 -6.73
CA ASN A 83 2.18 19.25 -6.68
C ASN A 83 1.77 20.53 -5.90
N PRO A 84 1.20 20.41 -4.68
CA PRO A 84 0.93 21.60 -3.89
C PRO A 84 2.27 22.28 -3.53
N ALA A 85 2.27 23.60 -3.39
CA ALA A 85 3.40 24.29 -2.78
C ALA A 85 3.57 23.78 -1.35
N LEU A 86 4.72 23.19 -1.05
CA LEU A 86 5.09 22.74 0.29
C LEU A 86 6.26 23.59 0.78
N ALA A 87 6.17 24.10 2.00
CA ALA A 87 7.31 24.75 2.64
C ALA A 87 8.41 23.70 2.88
N PRO A 88 9.68 23.94 2.54
CA PRO A 88 10.76 22.96 2.75
C PRO A 88 10.87 22.50 4.21
N THR A 89 10.52 23.37 5.15
CA THR A 89 10.52 23.11 6.60
C THR A 89 9.61 21.95 7.01
N ILE A 90 8.65 21.53 6.19
CA ILE A 90 7.81 20.35 6.49
C ILE A 90 8.61 19.04 6.50
N PHE A 91 9.79 19.03 5.88
CA PHE A 91 10.68 17.87 5.83
C PHE A 91 11.84 17.94 6.83
N GLU A 92 11.95 19.05 7.58
CA GLU A 92 12.91 19.16 8.66
C GLU A 92 12.46 18.26 9.84
N LYS A 93 13.40 17.59 10.50
CA LYS A 93 13.08 16.74 11.65
C LYS A 93 12.48 17.59 12.77
N LEU A 94 11.44 17.03 13.42
CA LEU A 94 11.03 17.45 14.76
C LEU A 94 12.16 17.21 15.77
#